data_AF-A0A350IB98-F1
#
_entry.id   AF-A0A350IB98-F1
#
_cell.length_a   1.000
_cell.length_b   1.000
_cell.length_c   1.000
_cell.angle_alpha   90.00
_cell.angle_beta   90.00
_cell.angle_gamma   90.00
#
_symmetry.space_group_name_H-M   'P 1'
#
loop_
_entity.id
_entity.type
_entity.pdbx_description
1 polymer ?
#
loop_
_entity_poly.entity_id
_entity_poly.type
_entity_poly.pdbx_seq_one_letter_code
_entity_poly.pdbx_strand_id
1 'polypeptide(L)'
;MPNILPDPSGLDIQNVIYSYKIQKETGEWVTVHVQNENANATGYIFRETDEWKPGSVAGTGISKAVPVGNLPRALWGEGSIDVDGNGSVYDASIVYTYRVDPCFNPQFNTNCPGYVEPIPDIPEVGLEDVYDVFDDDNVNMERNKTIEQDKINKAKAKEEDEEEEEERKRRYRLEKVLSDLQASQLLAENSIIEQMNNNMQNEINKTYLVMKIPGGEYKDSVVLADSKLPDSKNGLRNGLAQQLLHNQMVEMQYQINEEN
;
A
#
# COMPACT_ATOMS: atom_id res chain seq x y z
N MET A 1 -1.24 8.11 -23.27
CA MET A 1 -1.31 7.65 -21.85
C MET A 1 -0.24 8.14 -20.86
N PRO A 2 0.89 8.80 -21.22
CA PRO A 2 1.99 9.01 -20.27
C PRO A 2 1.64 9.87 -19.05
N ASN A 3 0.55 10.64 -19.10
CA ASN A 3 0.17 11.60 -18.06
C ASN A 3 -0.89 11.10 -17.06
N ILE A 4 -1.37 9.86 -17.19
CA ILE A 4 -2.46 9.30 -16.34
C ILE A 4 -1.91 8.31 -15.31
N LEU A 5 -0.83 7.60 -15.64
CA LEU A 5 -0.19 6.61 -14.78
C LEU A 5 1.15 7.15 -14.24
N PRO A 6 1.50 6.87 -12.97
CA PRO A 6 2.72 7.37 -12.36
C PRO A 6 3.97 6.76 -12.98
N ASP A 7 5.07 7.50 -12.97
CA ASP A 7 6.29 7.20 -13.75
C ASP A 7 7.15 5.98 -13.35
N PRO A 8 7.08 5.34 -12.16
CA PRO A 8 8.03 4.29 -11.84
C PRO A 8 7.91 3.08 -12.78
N SER A 9 9.06 2.50 -13.11
CA SER A 9 9.15 1.23 -13.84
C SER A 9 8.63 0.07 -12.98
N GLY A 10 8.12 -0.99 -13.61
CA GLY A 10 7.53 -2.13 -12.89
C GLY A 10 6.11 -1.91 -12.39
N LEU A 11 5.35 -1.03 -13.05
CA LEU A 11 3.95 -0.80 -12.74
C LEU A 11 3.06 -1.80 -13.48
N ASP A 12 2.24 -2.52 -12.73
CA ASP A 12 1.21 -3.42 -13.25
C ASP A 12 -0.18 -2.90 -12.90
N ILE A 13 -1.11 -2.90 -13.87
CA ILE A 13 -2.49 -2.49 -13.68
C ILE A 13 -3.32 -3.70 -13.25
N GLN A 14 -4.05 -3.57 -12.14
CA GLN A 14 -4.82 -4.67 -11.55
C GLN A 14 -6.29 -4.63 -11.94
N ASN A 15 -6.90 -3.44 -11.86
CA ASN A 15 -8.32 -3.23 -12.13
C ASN A 15 -8.54 -1.90 -12.85
N VAL A 16 -9.52 -1.90 -13.74
CA VAL A 16 -10.12 -0.69 -14.34
C VAL A 16 -11.44 -0.43 -13.64
N ILE A 17 -11.53 0.68 -12.93
CA ILE A 17 -12.74 1.13 -12.25
C ILE A 17 -13.28 2.30 -13.05
N TYR A 18 -14.52 2.22 -13.49
CA TYR A 18 -15.13 3.31 -14.24
C TYR A 18 -16.53 3.61 -13.72
N SER A 19 -16.93 4.86 -13.87
CA SER A 19 -18.28 5.32 -13.62
C SER A 19 -18.68 6.37 -14.64
N TYR A 20 -19.92 6.33 -15.11
CA TYR A 20 -20.45 7.36 -16.00
C TYR A 20 -21.98 7.41 -15.92
N LYS A 21 -22.57 8.48 -16.46
CA LYS A 21 -24.02 8.61 -16.64
C LYS A 21 -24.38 8.65 -18.13
N ILE A 22 -25.49 8.00 -18.48
CA ILE A 22 -25.99 7.97 -19.86
C ILE A 22 -27.05 9.05 -20.09
N GLN A 23 -26.97 9.72 -21.23
CA GLN A 23 -28.02 10.58 -21.78
C GLN A 23 -28.56 9.94 -23.06
N LYS A 24 -29.82 9.51 -23.07
CA LYS A 24 -30.47 8.87 -24.22
C LYS A 24 -31.99 9.00 -24.15
N GLU A 25 -32.68 8.79 -25.26
CA GLU A 25 -34.14 8.65 -25.25
C GLU A 25 -34.55 7.27 -24.72
N THR A 26 -35.66 7.21 -23.98
CA THR A 26 -36.07 5.98 -23.27
C THR A 26 -36.36 4.82 -24.22
N GLY A 27 -36.80 5.09 -25.45
CA GLY A 27 -37.14 4.07 -26.44
C GLY A 27 -35.96 3.49 -27.22
N GLU A 28 -34.76 4.08 -27.11
CA GLU A 28 -33.64 3.73 -27.98
C GLU A 28 -32.77 2.63 -27.37
N TRP A 29 -31.95 1.98 -28.19
CA TRP A 29 -30.87 1.09 -27.73
C TRP A 29 -29.55 1.83 -27.88
N VAL A 30 -28.73 1.84 -26.83
CA VAL A 30 -27.40 2.45 -26.87
C VAL A 30 -26.40 1.48 -26.26
N THR A 31 -25.25 1.30 -26.90
CA THR A 31 -24.16 0.48 -26.39
C THR A 31 -22.96 1.38 -26.13
N VAL A 32 -22.35 1.25 -24.96
CA VAL A 32 -21.16 2.01 -24.57
C VAL A 32 -19.99 1.04 -24.43
N HIS A 33 -18.86 1.39 -25.02
CA HIS A 33 -17.61 0.64 -24.91
C HIS A 33 -16.59 1.46 -24.13
N VAL A 34 -16.14 0.93 -22.99
CA VAL A 34 -15.00 1.47 -22.25
C VAL A 34 -13.79 0.64 -22.61
N GLN A 35 -12.78 1.23 -23.26
CA GLN A 35 -11.71 0.46 -23.87
C GLN A 35 -10.34 1.13 -23.81
N ASN A 36 -9.31 0.31 -23.85
CA ASN A 36 -7.91 0.71 -23.96
C ASN A 36 -7.24 -0.07 -25.09
N GLU A 37 -6.54 0.65 -25.96
CA GLU A 37 -5.75 0.05 -27.04
C GLU A 37 -4.58 -0.75 -26.48
N ASN A 38 -4.08 -1.72 -27.25
CA ASN A 38 -2.83 -2.39 -26.95
C ASN A 38 -1.66 -1.59 -27.52
N ALA A 39 -0.69 -1.21 -26.69
CA ALA A 39 0.46 -0.42 -27.13
C ALA A 39 1.42 -1.22 -28.04
N ASN A 40 1.47 -2.55 -27.89
CA ASN A 40 2.44 -3.41 -28.57
C ASN A 40 1.84 -4.25 -29.70
N ALA A 41 0.52 -4.27 -29.85
CA ALA A 41 -0.18 -5.09 -30.84
C ALA A 41 -1.40 -4.37 -31.39
N THR A 42 -2.01 -4.92 -32.44
CA THR A 42 -3.28 -4.43 -32.97
C THR A 42 -4.44 -4.87 -32.08
N GLY A 43 -5.38 -3.97 -31.82
CA GLY A 43 -6.59 -4.23 -31.03
C GLY A 43 -6.57 -3.63 -29.63
N TYR A 44 -7.36 -4.20 -28.72
CA TYR A 44 -7.59 -3.67 -27.38
C TYR A 44 -7.01 -4.59 -26.30
N ILE A 45 -6.32 -4.01 -25.31
CA ILE A 45 -5.86 -4.73 -24.11
C ILE A 45 -7.01 -4.91 -23.11
N PHE A 46 -7.95 -3.97 -23.10
CA PHE A 46 -9.15 -3.97 -22.27
C PHE A 46 -10.31 -3.42 -23.08
N ARG A 47 -11.45 -4.10 -23.05
CA ARG A 47 -12.70 -3.63 -23.64
C ARG A 47 -13.87 -4.19 -22.86
N GLU A 48 -14.60 -3.31 -22.21
CA GLU A 48 -15.84 -3.63 -21.51
C GLU A 48 -17.02 -3.00 -22.25
N THR A 49 -18.11 -3.76 -22.39
CA THR A 49 -19.29 -3.34 -23.14
C THR A 49 -20.50 -3.27 -22.22
N ASP A 50 -21.16 -2.12 -22.25
CA ASP A 50 -22.36 -1.82 -21.48
C ASP A 50 -23.56 -1.57 -22.40
N GLU A 51 -24.59 -2.40 -22.26
CA GLU A 51 -25.81 -2.30 -23.05
C GLU A 51 -26.91 -1.55 -22.29
N TRP A 52 -27.40 -0.46 -22.88
CA TRP A 52 -28.55 0.30 -22.41
C TRP A 52 -29.78 -0.02 -23.24
N LYS A 53 -30.59 -0.94 -22.74
CA LYS A 53 -31.81 -1.41 -23.41
C LYS A 53 -32.92 -0.35 -23.42
N PRO A 54 -33.89 -0.46 -24.34
CA PRO A 54 -35.12 0.34 -24.30
C PRO A 54 -35.84 0.19 -22.95
N GLY A 55 -36.27 1.32 -22.37
CA GLY A 55 -36.83 1.41 -21.02
C GLY A 55 -35.85 1.92 -19.97
N SER A 56 -34.56 2.03 -20.28
CA SER A 56 -33.57 2.63 -19.39
C SER A 56 -33.75 4.15 -19.33
N VAL A 57 -33.78 4.71 -18.11
CA VAL A 57 -34.03 6.14 -17.88
C VAL A 57 -32.75 6.96 -18.11
N ALA A 58 -32.89 8.13 -18.74
CA ALA A 58 -31.79 9.08 -18.88
C ALA A 58 -31.25 9.53 -17.51
N GLY A 59 -29.94 9.73 -17.41
CA GLY A 59 -29.25 10.08 -16.17
C GLY A 59 -28.96 8.90 -15.24
N THR A 60 -29.31 7.68 -15.64
CA THR A 60 -28.86 6.48 -14.92
C THR A 60 -27.35 6.38 -14.98
N GLY A 61 -26.72 6.25 -13.80
CA GLY A 61 -25.30 6.04 -13.66
C GLY A 61 -24.96 4.57 -13.51
N ILE A 62 -23.81 4.16 -14.04
CA ILE A 62 -23.21 2.87 -13.74
C ILE A 62 -21.85 3.09 -13.08
N SER A 63 -21.46 2.17 -12.20
CA SER A 63 -20.10 2.05 -11.71
C SER A 63 -19.72 0.58 -11.71
N LYS A 64 -18.58 0.25 -12.34
CA LYS A 64 -18.03 -1.10 -12.36
C LYS A 64 -16.55 -1.07 -11.99
N ALA A 65 -16.11 -2.17 -11.39
CA ALA A 65 -14.70 -2.49 -11.20
C ALA A 65 -14.42 -3.80 -11.94
N VAL A 66 -13.58 -3.73 -12.98
CA VAL A 66 -13.24 -4.90 -13.80
C VAL A 66 -11.79 -5.31 -13.52
N PRO A 67 -11.56 -6.53 -13.00
CA PRO A 67 -10.20 -7.02 -12.78
C PRO A 67 -9.57 -7.47 -14.10
N VAL A 68 -8.31 -7.08 -14.33
CA VAL A 68 -7.53 -7.37 -15.56
C VAL A 68 -6.31 -8.27 -15.31
N GLY A 69 -6.00 -8.57 -14.05
CA GLY A 69 -5.05 -9.64 -13.72
C GLY A 69 -3.56 -9.25 -13.75
N ASN A 70 -3.22 -8.04 -13.30
CA ASN A 70 -1.84 -7.53 -13.18
C ASN A 70 -1.11 -7.46 -14.52
N LEU A 71 -1.66 -6.69 -15.46
CA LEU A 71 -1.03 -6.49 -16.77
C LEU A 71 -0.01 -5.36 -16.70
N PRO A 72 1.21 -5.54 -17.25
CA PRO A 72 2.25 -4.52 -17.20
C PRO A 72 1.85 -3.26 -17.96
N ARG A 73 2.20 -2.09 -17.41
CA ARG A 73 1.92 -0.75 -17.99
C ARG A 73 2.32 -0.66 -19.46
N ALA A 74 3.40 -1.32 -19.87
CA ALA A 74 3.91 -1.30 -21.24
C ALA A 74 2.91 -1.82 -22.29
N LEU A 75 1.90 -2.59 -21.90
CA LEU A 75 0.86 -3.10 -22.82
C LEU A 75 -0.31 -2.13 -23.01
N TRP A 76 -0.42 -1.10 -22.18
CA TRP A 76 -1.57 -0.20 -22.17
C TRP A 76 -1.37 1.00 -23.10
N GLY A 77 -2.15 1.02 -24.17
CA GLY A 77 -2.28 2.12 -25.15
C GLY A 77 -3.39 3.10 -24.78
N GLU A 78 -3.79 3.98 -25.71
CA GLU A 78 -4.76 5.04 -25.43
C GLU A 78 -6.14 4.52 -25.02
N GLY A 79 -6.77 5.24 -24.10
CA GLY A 79 -8.07 4.89 -23.54
C GLY A 79 -9.15 5.74 -24.19
N SER A 80 -10.26 5.11 -24.56
CA SER A 80 -11.42 5.78 -25.16
C SER A 80 -12.72 5.24 -24.60
N ILE A 81 -13.75 6.09 -24.61
CA ILE A 81 -15.15 5.67 -24.44
C ILE A 81 -15.81 5.88 -25.79
N ASP A 82 -16.31 4.80 -26.36
CA ASP A 82 -17.04 4.81 -27.63
C ASP A 82 -18.53 4.54 -27.36
N VAL A 83 -19.40 5.19 -28.13
CA VAL A 83 -20.86 5.13 -27.92
C VAL A 83 -21.53 4.83 -29.25
N ASP A 84 -22.10 3.63 -29.33
CA ASP A 84 -22.86 3.15 -30.47
C ASP A 84 -24.36 3.38 -30.23
N GLY A 85 -24.96 4.27 -31.04
CA GLY A 85 -26.38 4.58 -31.00
C GLY A 85 -26.66 6.07 -30.76
N ASN A 86 -27.95 6.41 -30.61
CA ASN A 86 -28.39 7.78 -30.36
C ASN A 86 -28.36 8.08 -28.85
N GLY A 87 -27.18 8.33 -28.33
CA GLY A 87 -26.98 8.66 -26.92
C GLY A 87 -25.61 9.29 -26.68
N SER A 88 -25.41 9.87 -25.51
CA SER A 88 -24.14 10.43 -25.09
C SER A 88 -23.82 10.09 -23.64
N VAL A 89 -22.53 10.03 -23.34
CA VAL A 89 -22.03 9.76 -21.99
C VAL A 89 -21.53 11.07 -21.38
N TYR A 90 -21.84 11.30 -20.10
CA TYR A 90 -21.35 12.44 -19.35
C TYR A 90 -20.97 12.03 -17.92
N ASP A 91 -20.24 12.91 -17.22
CA ASP A 91 -19.75 12.65 -15.85
C ASP A 91 -18.93 11.35 -15.77
N ALA A 92 -18.10 11.10 -16.80
CA ALA A 92 -17.28 9.91 -16.91
C ALA A 92 -16.00 10.05 -16.07
N SER A 93 -15.74 9.06 -15.23
CA SER A 93 -14.52 8.91 -14.45
C SER A 93 -13.96 7.51 -14.65
N ILE A 94 -12.68 7.42 -14.98
CA ILE A 94 -11.96 6.16 -15.15
C ILE A 94 -10.73 6.20 -14.25
N VAL A 95 -10.62 5.21 -13.38
CA VAL A 95 -9.55 5.08 -12.38
C VAL A 95 -8.89 3.72 -12.56
N TYR A 96 -7.57 3.74 -12.66
CA TYR A 96 -6.75 2.54 -12.75
C TYR A 96 -6.14 2.25 -11.39
N THR A 97 -6.32 1.02 -10.90
CA THR A 97 -5.59 0.55 -9.71
C THR A 97 -4.32 -0.16 -10.17
N TYR A 98 -3.21 0.11 -9.48
CA TYR A 98 -1.90 -0.40 -9.88
C TYR A 98 -1.14 -1.02 -8.71
N ARG A 99 -0.25 -1.96 -9.04
CA ARG A 99 0.83 -2.45 -8.18
C ARG A 99 2.15 -1.92 -8.72
N VAL A 100 3.09 -1.63 -7.84
CA VAL A 100 4.49 -1.41 -8.23
C VAL A 100 5.28 -2.61 -7.75
N ASP A 101 6.03 -3.24 -8.65
CA ASP A 101 7.01 -4.26 -8.31
C ASP A 101 8.36 -3.58 -7.99
N PRO A 102 8.77 -3.53 -6.71
CA PRO A 102 10.03 -2.90 -6.31
C PRO A 102 11.26 -3.66 -6.84
N CYS A 103 11.10 -4.91 -7.27
CA CYS A 103 12.16 -5.76 -7.79
C CYS A 103 12.17 -5.87 -9.31
N PHE A 104 11.38 -5.04 -10.02
CA PHE A 104 11.36 -5.03 -11.49
C PHE A 104 12.75 -4.83 -12.10
N ASN A 105 13.58 -3.97 -11.50
CA ASN A 105 15.01 -3.95 -11.78
C ASN A 105 15.75 -4.43 -10.51
N PRO A 106 16.43 -5.59 -10.58
CA PRO A 106 17.02 -6.22 -9.41
C PRO A 106 18.14 -5.40 -8.79
N GLN A 107 18.72 -4.42 -9.50
CA GLN A 107 19.79 -3.55 -9.01
C GLN A 107 19.31 -2.42 -8.10
N PHE A 108 18.00 -2.14 -8.00
CA PHE A 108 17.49 -1.08 -7.13
C PHE A 108 17.52 -1.44 -5.64
N ASN A 109 17.55 -2.72 -5.29
CA ASN A 109 17.52 -3.18 -3.90
C ASN A 109 18.27 -4.51 -3.74
N THR A 110 19.16 -4.57 -2.75
CA THR A 110 19.95 -5.77 -2.41
C THR A 110 19.08 -6.97 -1.99
N ASN A 111 17.85 -6.73 -1.54
CA ASN A 111 16.91 -7.80 -1.17
C ASN A 111 16.20 -8.44 -2.37
N CYS A 112 16.35 -7.88 -3.58
CA CYS A 112 15.70 -8.43 -4.75
C CYS A 112 16.46 -9.64 -5.31
N PRO A 113 15.75 -10.69 -5.75
CA PRO A 113 16.38 -11.85 -6.35
C PRO A 113 17.13 -11.43 -7.63
N GLY A 114 18.41 -11.81 -7.74
CA GLY A 114 19.26 -11.45 -8.88
C GLY A 114 20.00 -10.12 -8.75
N TYR A 115 20.02 -9.51 -7.55
CA TYR A 115 20.96 -8.41 -7.26
C TYR A 115 22.40 -8.91 -7.42
N VAL A 116 23.17 -8.19 -8.21
CA VAL A 116 24.61 -8.43 -8.39
C VAL A 116 25.33 -7.28 -7.72
N GLU A 117 26.13 -7.59 -6.70
CA GLU A 117 26.95 -6.58 -6.04
C GLU A 117 27.91 -5.95 -7.07
N PRO A 118 27.90 -4.61 -7.23
CA PRO A 118 28.86 -3.95 -8.09
C PRO A 118 30.24 -4.15 -7.48
N ILE A 119 31.05 -5.01 -8.10
CA ILE A 119 32.46 -5.15 -7.76
C ILE A 119 33.14 -3.89 -8.29
N PRO A 120 33.74 -3.05 -7.43
CA PRO A 120 34.51 -1.91 -7.92
C PRO A 120 35.62 -2.42 -8.82
N ASP A 121 35.91 -1.70 -9.90
CA ASP A 121 37.08 -1.99 -10.72
C ASP A 121 38.31 -1.79 -9.83
N ILE A 122 38.95 -2.89 -9.42
CA ILE A 122 40.12 -2.84 -8.56
C ILE A 122 41.27 -2.55 -9.51
N PRO A 123 41.88 -1.34 -9.46
CA PRO A 123 43.06 -1.09 -10.27
C PRO A 123 44.12 -2.10 -9.87
N GLU A 124 44.60 -2.89 -10.84
CA GLU A 124 45.77 -3.73 -10.65
C GLU A 124 46.99 -2.81 -10.50
N VAL A 125 47.29 -2.42 -9.27
CA VAL A 125 48.55 -1.74 -8.94
C VAL A 125 49.66 -2.78 -9.01
N GLY A 126 50.52 -2.67 -10.02
CA GLY A 126 51.76 -3.44 -10.06
C GLY A 126 52.65 -3.04 -8.89
N LEU A 127 53.39 -3.98 -8.31
CA LEU A 127 54.37 -3.67 -7.25
C LEU A 127 55.38 -2.59 -7.69
N GLU A 128 55.65 -2.52 -8.99
CA GLU A 128 56.56 -1.56 -9.64
C GLU A 128 56.01 -0.12 -9.62
N ASP A 129 54.68 0.08 -9.58
CA ASP A 129 54.05 1.40 -9.53
C ASP A 129 53.91 1.94 -8.10
N VAL A 130 53.99 1.06 -7.09
CA VAL A 130 53.76 1.41 -5.68
C VAL A 130 55.05 1.84 -4.99
N TYR A 131 56.18 1.25 -5.36
CA TYR A 131 57.45 1.52 -4.70
C TYR A 131 58.63 1.22 -5.63
N ASP A 132 59.29 2.28 -6.09
CA ASP A 132 60.58 2.18 -6.76
C ASP A 132 61.71 2.15 -5.69
N VAL A 133 62.38 1.00 -5.59
CA VAL A 133 63.50 0.78 -4.67
C VAL A 133 64.67 1.73 -4.95
N PHE A 134 64.77 2.28 -6.18
CA PHE A 134 65.83 3.20 -6.57
C PHE A 134 65.56 4.66 -6.16
N ASP A 135 64.31 5.03 -5.87
CA ASP A 135 63.91 6.38 -5.45
C ASP A 135 63.76 6.52 -3.92
N ASP A 136 64.00 5.47 -3.13
CA ASP A 136 63.89 5.55 -1.67
C ASP A 136 65.07 6.32 -1.03
N ASP A 137 64.78 7.55 -0.56
CA ASP A 137 65.70 8.42 0.17
C ASP A 137 66.34 7.76 1.41
N ASN A 138 65.66 6.78 2.04
CA ASN A 138 66.20 6.07 3.21
C ASN A 138 67.36 5.14 2.84
N VAL A 139 67.39 4.60 1.62
CA VAL A 139 68.50 3.77 1.13
C VAL A 139 69.79 4.59 1.02
N ASN A 140 69.66 5.90 0.78
CA ASN A 140 70.78 6.83 0.70
C ASN A 140 71.12 7.54 2.02
N MET A 141 70.24 7.47 3.04
CA MET A 141 70.40 8.22 4.29
C MET A 141 71.47 7.65 5.24
N GLU A 142 71.78 6.36 5.15
CA GLU A 142 72.74 5.70 6.06
C GLU A 142 74.20 5.89 5.65
N ARG A 143 74.48 6.28 4.40
CA ARG A 143 75.87 6.32 3.91
C ARG A 143 76.69 7.53 4.35
N ASN A 144 76.06 8.57 4.91
CA ASN A 144 76.73 9.88 5.15
C ASN A 144 76.35 10.56 6.48
N LYS A 145 75.99 9.83 7.55
CA LYS A 145 75.71 10.46 8.86
C LYS A 145 76.86 10.26 9.85
N THR A 146 77.39 11.36 10.36
CA THR A 146 78.42 11.36 11.42
C THR A 146 77.75 11.18 12.79
N ILE A 147 78.41 10.50 13.73
CA ILE A 147 77.86 10.15 15.08
C ILE A 147 77.30 11.37 15.86
N GLU A 148 77.81 12.57 15.62
CA GLU A 148 77.30 13.81 16.23
C GLU A 148 75.91 14.24 15.71
N GLN A 149 75.66 14.13 14.41
CA GLN A 149 74.36 14.46 13.81
C GLN A 149 73.27 13.53 14.33
N ASP A 150 73.59 12.26 14.58
CA ASP A 150 72.64 11.29 15.10
C ASP A 150 72.19 11.62 16.54
N LYS A 151 73.08 12.18 17.37
CA LYS A 151 72.74 12.64 18.73
C LYS A 151 71.84 13.87 18.71
N ILE A 152 72.10 14.82 17.82
CA ILE A 152 71.29 16.04 17.68
C ILE A 152 69.88 15.68 17.17
N ASN A 153 69.79 14.79 16.19
CA ASN A 153 68.51 14.33 15.64
C ASN A 153 67.69 13.57 16.70
N LYS A 154 68.34 12.71 17.51
CA LYS A 154 67.68 12.01 18.62
C LYS A 154 67.19 12.96 19.73
N ALA A 155 67.87 14.08 19.96
CA ALA A 155 67.41 15.08 20.93
C ALA A 155 66.18 15.84 20.41
N LYS A 156 66.19 16.24 19.13
CA LYS A 156 65.04 16.90 18.50
C LYS A 156 63.81 16.00 18.42
N ALA A 157 63.99 14.73 18.03
CA ALA A 157 62.89 13.77 17.97
C ALA A 157 62.20 13.59 19.34
N LYS A 158 62.96 13.61 20.45
CA LYS A 158 62.36 13.54 21.80
C LYS A 158 61.55 14.78 22.16
N GLU A 159 62.00 15.96 21.74
CA GLU A 159 61.29 17.23 21.99
C GLU A 159 59.99 17.27 21.16
N GLU A 160 60.04 16.85 19.90
CA GLU A 160 58.86 16.70 19.03
C GLU A 160 57.87 15.67 19.59
N ASP A 161 58.34 14.50 20.06
CA ASP A 161 57.49 13.48 20.69
C ASP A 161 56.77 14.00 21.96
N GLU A 162 57.47 14.79 22.79
CA GLU A 162 56.91 15.39 24.01
C GLU A 162 55.84 16.44 23.68
N GLU A 163 56.08 17.30 22.69
CA GLU A 163 55.10 18.28 22.19
C GLU A 163 53.84 17.59 21.63
N GLU A 164 54.01 16.54 20.82
CA GLU A 164 52.89 15.78 20.28
C GLU A 164 52.06 15.09 21.38
N GLU A 165 52.70 14.59 22.44
CA GLU A 165 52.00 13.98 23.57
C GLU A 165 51.19 15.03 24.36
N GLU A 166 51.74 16.24 24.56
CA GLU A 166 51.01 17.35 25.17
C GLU A 166 49.80 17.76 24.34
N GLU A 167 49.96 17.90 23.02
CA GLU A 167 48.85 18.23 22.14
C GLU A 167 47.75 17.17 22.18
N ARG A 168 48.12 15.89 22.17
CA ARG A 168 47.18 14.78 22.27
C ARG A 168 46.40 14.82 23.58
N LYS A 169 47.08 15.13 24.69
CA LYS A 169 46.43 15.34 26.00
C LYS A 169 45.48 16.52 25.98
N ARG A 170 45.82 17.63 25.30
CA ARG A 170 44.93 18.79 25.14
C ARG A 170 43.70 18.45 24.29
N ARG A 171 43.87 17.76 23.16
CA ARG A 171 42.77 17.28 22.30
C ARG A 171 41.82 16.37 23.07
N TYR A 172 42.36 15.39 23.80
CA TYR A 172 41.56 14.48 24.62
C TYR A 172 40.75 15.20 25.70
N ARG A 173 41.34 16.20 26.38
CA ARG A 173 40.62 17.01 27.38
C ARG A 173 39.50 17.82 26.74
N LEU A 174 39.74 18.41 25.58
CA LEU A 174 38.72 19.16 24.85
C LEU A 174 37.57 18.26 24.41
N GLU A 175 37.88 17.08 23.84
CA GLU A 175 36.89 16.09 23.41
C GLU A 175 36.02 15.62 24.59
N LYS A 176 36.64 15.34 25.75
CA LYS A 176 35.91 14.97 26.96
C LYS A 176 34.92 16.07 27.40
N VAL A 177 35.36 17.34 27.40
CA VAL A 177 34.49 18.47 27.77
C VAL A 177 33.34 18.64 26.76
N LEU A 178 33.61 18.47 25.47
CA LEU A 178 32.56 18.52 24.43
C LEU A 178 31.56 17.36 24.58
N SER A 179 32.04 16.16 24.89
CA SER A 179 31.19 15.00 25.16
C SER A 179 30.29 15.22 26.37
N ASP A 180 30.84 15.74 27.48
CA ASP A 180 30.07 16.07 28.68
C ASP A 180 29.01 17.17 28.39
N LEU A 181 29.38 18.18 27.61
CA LEU A 181 28.45 19.24 27.18
C LEU A 181 27.33 18.69 26.31
N GLN A 182 27.65 17.87 25.31
CA GLN A 182 26.68 17.25 24.42
C GLN A 182 25.73 16.31 25.19
N ALA A 183 26.26 15.53 26.14
CA ALA A 183 25.45 14.70 27.03
C ALA A 183 24.49 15.56 27.86
N SER A 184 24.95 16.70 28.39
CA SER A 184 24.08 17.62 29.14
C SER A 184 22.96 18.24 28.28
N GLN A 185 23.26 18.58 27.03
CA GLN A 185 22.28 19.11 26.09
C GLN A 185 21.24 18.05 25.73
N LEU A 186 21.67 16.82 25.42
CA LEU A 186 20.78 15.71 25.13
C LEU A 186 19.85 15.39 26.31
N LEU A 187 20.35 15.47 27.55
CA LEU A 187 19.52 15.30 28.75
C LEU A 187 18.46 16.41 28.88
N ALA A 188 18.82 17.66 28.58
CA ALA A 188 17.87 18.78 28.58
C ALA A 188 16.80 18.62 27.49
N GLU A 189 17.19 18.22 26.27
CA GLU A 189 16.27 17.95 25.17
C GLU A 189 15.31 16.80 25.50
N ASN A 190 15.83 15.70 26.06
CA ASN A 190 14.98 14.58 26.50
C ASN A 190 13.96 15.02 27.55
N SER A 191 14.34 15.86 28.51
CA SER A 191 13.41 16.39 29.51
C SER A 191 12.31 17.25 28.86
N ILE A 192 12.62 18.01 27.80
CA ILE A 192 11.63 18.84 27.09
C ILE A 192 10.66 17.93 26.32
N ILE A 193 11.19 16.93 25.61
CA ILE A 193 10.40 15.96 24.86
C ILE A 193 9.45 15.20 25.79
N GLU A 194 9.91 14.77 26.96
CA GLU A 194 9.08 14.09 27.95
C GLU A 194 7.93 14.97 28.43
N GLN A 195 8.19 16.25 28.73
CA GLN A 195 7.14 17.20 29.11
C GLN A 195 6.14 17.45 27.99
N MET A 196 6.60 17.59 26.75
CA MET A 196 5.74 17.74 25.58
C MET A 196 4.84 16.52 25.37
N ASN A 197 5.40 15.32 25.46
CA ASN A 197 4.66 14.06 25.34
C ASN A 197 3.59 13.94 26.42
N ASN A 198 3.93 14.24 27.68
CA ASN A 198 2.97 14.22 28.79
C ASN A 198 1.82 15.22 28.58
N ASN A 199 2.13 16.43 28.11
CA ASN A 199 1.11 17.44 27.81
C ASN A 199 0.18 17.00 26.67
N MET A 200 0.73 16.44 25.59
CA MET A 200 -0.06 15.94 24.47
C MET A 200 -0.97 14.77 24.88
N GLN A 201 -0.45 13.82 25.67
CA GLN A 201 -1.24 12.69 26.17
C GLN A 201 -2.41 13.16 27.05
N ASN A 202 -2.20 14.18 27.88
CA ASN A 202 -3.27 14.77 28.69
C ASN A 202 -4.38 15.39 27.83
N GLU A 203 -4.03 16.08 26.73
CA GLU A 203 -5.03 16.67 25.82
C GLU A 203 -5.81 15.62 25.02
N ILE A 204 -5.14 14.56 24.56
CA ILE A 204 -5.79 13.41 23.90
C ILE A 204 -6.79 12.75 24.86
N ASN A 205 -6.38 12.49 26.11
CA ASN A 205 -7.25 11.87 27.10
C ASN A 205 -8.49 12.71 27.40
N LYS A 206 -8.37 14.04 27.51
CA LYS A 206 -9.53 14.92 27.70
C LYS A 206 -10.49 14.88 26.52
N THR A 207 -9.97 14.85 25.30
CA THR A 207 -10.78 14.96 24.07
C THR A 207 -11.52 13.67 23.75
N TYR A 208 -10.87 12.51 23.90
CA TYR A 208 -11.40 11.24 23.40
C TYR A 208 -12.05 10.36 24.48
N LEU A 209 -11.59 10.39 25.74
CA LEU A 209 -12.12 9.49 26.78
C LEU A 209 -13.39 10.03 27.48
N VAL A 210 -13.74 11.31 27.30
CA VAL A 210 -14.87 11.95 28.00
C VAL A 210 -16.16 11.94 27.17
N MET A 211 -16.12 11.52 25.90
CA MET A 211 -17.32 11.41 25.06
C MET A 211 -18.20 10.24 25.51
N LYS A 212 -19.03 10.48 26.52
CA LYS A 212 -20.17 9.61 26.86
C LYS A 212 -21.25 9.81 25.79
N ILE A 213 -21.33 8.88 24.85
CA ILE A 213 -22.45 8.81 23.91
C ILE A 213 -23.72 8.55 24.76
N PRO A 214 -24.71 9.46 24.76
CA PRO A 214 -25.95 9.24 25.50
C PRO A 214 -26.72 8.09 24.82
N GLY A 215 -26.68 6.90 25.42
CA GLY A 215 -27.50 5.77 24.99
C GLY A 215 -28.97 6.02 25.35
N GLY A 216 -29.85 5.86 24.37
CA GLY A 216 -31.30 5.85 24.57
C GLY A 216 -31.87 4.44 24.32
N GLU A 217 -32.93 4.10 25.04
CA GLU A 217 -33.68 2.85 24.81
C GLU A 217 -34.82 3.13 23.82
N TYR A 218 -34.92 2.32 22.76
CA TYR A 218 -36.04 2.38 21.81
C TYR A 218 -37.30 1.79 22.46
N LYS A 219 -38.29 2.62 22.78
CA LYS A 219 -39.56 2.21 23.41
C LYS A 219 -40.60 1.66 22.43
N ASP A 220 -40.22 1.35 21.19
CA ASP A 220 -41.18 0.95 20.18
C ASP A 220 -41.44 -0.56 20.24
N SER A 221 -42.42 -0.97 21.03
CA SER A 221 -43.04 -2.29 20.92
C SER A 221 -44.33 -2.15 20.12
N VAL A 222 -44.29 -2.51 18.84
CA VAL A 222 -45.50 -2.58 18.02
C VAL A 222 -46.34 -3.75 18.53
N VAL A 223 -47.33 -3.46 19.38
CA VAL A 223 -48.29 -4.46 19.85
C VAL A 223 -49.30 -4.67 18.73
N LEU A 224 -49.24 -5.83 18.07
CA LEU A 224 -50.25 -6.25 17.10
C LEU A 224 -51.57 -6.47 17.82
N ALA A 225 -52.59 -5.69 17.47
CA ALA A 225 -53.95 -5.87 17.99
C ALA A 225 -54.57 -7.13 17.36
N ASP A 226 -54.59 -8.22 18.11
CA ASP A 226 -55.18 -9.49 17.67
C ASP A 226 -56.70 -9.30 17.54
N SER A 227 -57.16 -9.22 16.29
CA SER A 227 -58.57 -9.04 15.98
C SER A 227 -59.22 -10.42 15.95
N LYS A 228 -60.10 -10.71 16.91
CA LYS A 228 -60.91 -11.93 16.89
C LYS A 228 -61.80 -11.92 15.63
N LEU A 229 -61.38 -12.67 14.62
CA LEU A 229 -62.19 -12.95 13.44
C LEU A 229 -63.45 -13.73 13.85
N PRO A 230 -64.64 -13.38 13.34
CA PRO A 230 -65.86 -14.09 13.68
C PRO A 230 -65.86 -15.50 13.07
N ASP A 231 -66.18 -16.51 13.89
CA ASP A 231 -66.24 -17.90 13.44
C ASP A 231 -67.34 -18.11 12.39
N SER A 232 -66.93 -18.60 11.22
CA SER A 232 -67.83 -19.00 10.14
C SER A 232 -68.58 -20.29 10.51
N LYS A 233 -69.91 -20.21 10.66
CA LYS A 233 -70.77 -21.40 10.89
C LYS A 233 -70.62 -22.47 9.80
N ASN A 234 -70.27 -22.06 8.58
CA ASN A 234 -70.01 -22.98 7.46
C ASN A 234 -68.58 -23.56 7.52
N GLY A 235 -67.61 -22.84 8.09
CA GLY A 235 -66.25 -23.33 8.35
C GLY A 235 -66.23 -24.50 9.32
N LEU A 236 -67.12 -24.51 10.32
CA LEU A 236 -67.24 -25.63 11.26
C LEU A 236 -67.66 -26.94 10.56
N ARG A 237 -68.56 -26.86 9.58
CA ARG A 237 -69.02 -28.03 8.81
C ARG A 237 -67.93 -28.56 7.90
N ASN A 238 -67.21 -27.67 7.23
CA ASN A 238 -66.09 -28.05 6.36
C ASN A 238 -64.92 -28.61 7.18
N GLY A 239 -64.59 -28.01 8.32
CA GLY A 239 -63.56 -28.48 9.22
C GLY A 239 -63.87 -29.87 9.80
N LEU A 240 -65.12 -30.10 10.23
CA LEU A 240 -65.55 -31.41 10.73
C LEU A 240 -65.48 -32.48 9.64
N ALA A 241 -65.98 -32.19 8.43
CA ALA A 241 -65.92 -33.12 7.31
C ALA A 241 -64.47 -33.46 6.93
N GLN A 242 -63.58 -32.47 6.97
CA GLN A 242 -62.17 -32.64 6.65
C GLN A 242 -61.41 -33.42 7.73
N GLN A 243 -61.74 -33.24 9.02
CA GLN A 243 -61.24 -34.06 10.11
C GLN A 243 -61.72 -35.51 10.01
N LEU A 244 -62.99 -35.72 9.66
CA LEU A 244 -63.56 -37.05 9.51
C LEU A 244 -62.88 -37.81 8.35
N LEU A 245 -62.68 -37.14 7.21
CA LEU A 245 -61.93 -37.69 6.08
C LEU A 245 -60.47 -38.00 6.45
N HIS A 246 -59.81 -37.10 7.19
CA HIS A 246 -58.44 -37.33 7.65
C HIS A 246 -58.33 -38.56 8.54
N ASN A 247 -59.23 -38.70 9.52
CA ASN A 247 -59.27 -39.86 10.41
C ASN A 247 -59.51 -41.16 9.63
N GLN A 248 -60.42 -41.15 8.66
CA GLN A 248 -60.66 -42.31 7.79
C GLN A 248 -59.42 -42.69 6.96
N MET A 249 -58.71 -41.70 6.40
CA MET A 249 -57.47 -41.97 5.66
C MET A 249 -56.36 -42.53 6.55
N VAL A 250 -56.25 -42.07 7.79
CA VAL A 250 -55.29 -42.58 8.77
C VAL A 250 -55.66 -44.01 9.19
N GLU A 251 -56.92 -44.29 9.49
CA GLU A 251 -57.39 -45.64 9.82
C GLU A 251 -57.17 -46.63 8.67
N MET A 252 -57.38 -46.22 7.41
CA MET A 252 -57.06 -47.06 6.25
C MET A 252 -55.57 -47.40 6.18
N GLN A 253 -54.66 -46.48 6.53
CA GLN A 253 -53.22 -46.77 6.58
C GLN A 253 -52.87 -47.79 7.67
N TYR A 254 -53.56 -47.78 8.81
CA TYR A 254 -53.36 -48.77 9.86
C TYR A 254 -53.93 -50.14 9.47
N GLN A 255 -55.10 -50.20 8.83
CA GLN A 255 -55.72 -51.45 8.36
C GLN A 255 -54.88 -52.14 7.27
N ILE A 256 -54.26 -51.38 6.35
CA ILE A 256 -53.37 -51.92 5.31
C ILE A 256 -52.12 -52.58 5.91
N ASN A 257 -51.67 -52.15 7.09
CA ASN A 257 -50.49 -52.68 7.76
C ASN A 257 -50.78 -53.91 8.65
N GLU A 258 -52.05 -54.23 8.93
CA GLU A 258 -52.45 -55.42 9.70
C GLU A 258 -52.75 -56.65 8.83
N GLU A 259 -52.86 -56.49 7.51
CA GLU A 259 -53.13 -57.59 6.55
C GLU A 259 -51.86 -58.11 5.80
N ASN A 260 -50.65 -57.76 6.26
CA ASN A 260 -49.37 -58.37 5.85
C ASN A 260 -48.63 -58.98 7.04
#